data_AF-A0A2D6MKB0-F1
#
_entry.id   AF-A0A2D6MKB0-F1
#
_cell.length_a   1.000
_cell.length_b   1.000
_cell.length_c   1.000
_cell.angle_alpha   90.00
_cell.angle_beta   90.00
_cell.angle_gamma   90.00
#
_symmetry.space_group_name_H-M   'P 1'
#
loop_
_entity.id
_entity.type
_entity.pdbx_description
1 polymer ?
#
loop_
_entity_poly.entity_id
_entity_poly.type
_entity_poly.pdbx_seq_one_letter_code
_entity_poly.pdbx_strand_id
1 'polypeptide(L)'
;MALWWFERTNDIVRSHVICSPDPNVMVCEEVEILPVEVVVRAYITGSTETSLWMNYIEKQGPYGLILPAGIQKNSKLDNLVITPTTKSYVHDEPLSVYQVVERGLIDPELWGHIQAIALKLFVRGAQYLGRQHPRIGQQDSHSGRPAVY
;
A
#
# COMPACT_ATOMS: atom_id res chain seq x y z
N MET A 1 10.51 7.44 -16.44
CA MET A 1 10.43 6.29 -15.51
C MET A 1 9.00 5.83 -15.23
N ALA A 2 8.03 6.72 -14.98
CA ALA A 2 6.63 6.34 -14.76
C ALA A 2 6.00 5.57 -15.95
N LEU A 3 6.13 6.08 -17.17
CA LEU A 3 5.60 5.44 -18.39
C LEU A 3 6.06 3.98 -18.54
N TRP A 4 7.34 3.72 -18.31
CA TRP A 4 7.93 2.38 -18.35
C TRP A 4 7.24 1.40 -17.41
N TRP A 5 6.86 1.85 -16.20
CA TRP A 5 6.11 1.03 -15.25
C TRP A 5 4.67 0.82 -15.69
N PHE A 6 3.98 1.86 -16.15
CA PHE A 6 2.60 1.74 -16.63
C PHE A 6 2.46 0.72 -17.76
N GLU A 7 3.40 0.68 -18.70
CA GLU A 7 3.45 -0.36 -19.75
C GLU A 7 3.56 -1.79 -19.19
N ARG A 8 4.35 -1.97 -18.13
CA ARG A 8 4.72 -3.28 -17.57
C ARG A 8 3.79 -3.76 -16.48
N THR A 9 2.78 -2.98 -16.14
CA THR A 9 1.75 -3.33 -15.17
C THR A 9 0.35 -3.32 -15.77
N ASN A 10 0.22 -3.03 -17.07
CA ASN A 10 -1.06 -2.91 -17.76
C ASN A 10 -1.86 -4.22 -17.79
N ASP A 11 -1.18 -5.36 -17.68
CA ASP A 11 -1.80 -6.68 -17.53
C ASP A 11 -2.37 -6.94 -16.13
N ILE A 12 -1.95 -6.17 -15.13
CA ILE A 12 -2.46 -6.24 -13.75
C ILE A 12 -3.63 -5.29 -13.57
N VAL A 13 -3.48 -4.04 -14.01
CA VAL A 13 -4.50 -2.99 -13.92
C VAL A 13 -4.26 -1.95 -15.02
N ARG A 14 -5.35 -1.46 -15.64
CA ARG A 14 -5.29 -0.37 -16.60
C ARG A 14 -4.83 0.91 -15.93
N SER A 15 -3.89 1.63 -16.53
CA SER A 15 -3.51 2.98 -16.07
C SER A 15 -4.40 4.05 -16.71
N HIS A 16 -4.35 5.27 -16.20
CA HIS A 16 -5.02 6.43 -16.80
C HIS A 16 -4.27 7.03 -18.01
N VAL A 17 -3.11 6.48 -18.40
CA VAL A 17 -2.26 7.11 -19.41
C VAL A 17 -2.87 6.93 -20.80
N ILE A 18 -3.03 8.03 -21.54
CA ILE A 18 -3.51 8.05 -22.93
C ILE A 18 -2.32 8.06 -23.89
N CYS A 19 -1.38 9.01 -23.69
CA CYS A 19 -0.16 9.11 -24.49
C CYS A 19 0.93 9.92 -23.76
N SER A 20 2.13 9.96 -24.32
CA SER A 20 3.26 10.77 -23.82
C SER A 20 3.91 11.50 -25.00
N PRO A 21 3.55 12.77 -25.26
CA PRO A 21 4.06 13.52 -26.41
C PRO A 21 5.50 14.02 -26.21
N ASP A 22 6.00 14.00 -24.98
CA ASP A 22 7.34 14.41 -24.57
C ASP A 22 7.82 13.51 -23.42
N PRO A 23 9.14 13.23 -23.28
CA PRO A 23 9.67 12.39 -22.20
C PRO A 23 9.27 12.80 -20.77
N ASN A 24 8.88 14.05 -20.54
CA ASN A 24 8.47 14.59 -19.24
C ASN A 24 6.97 14.92 -19.16
N VAL A 25 6.18 14.61 -20.19
CA VAL A 25 4.74 14.90 -20.24
C VAL A 25 3.95 13.62 -20.48
N MET A 26 2.90 13.41 -19.68
CA MET A 26 1.89 12.37 -19.91
C MET A 26 0.53 13.04 -20.04
N VAL A 27 -0.20 12.66 -21.09
CA VAL A 27 -1.62 12.98 -21.24
C VAL A 27 -2.39 11.83 -20.63
N CYS A 28 -3.29 12.14 -19.71
CA CYS A 28 -4.00 11.17 -18.91
C CYS A 28 -5.51 11.43 -18.95
N GLU A 29 -6.28 10.36 -18.74
CA GLU A 29 -7.70 10.46 -18.45
C GLU A 29 -7.89 11.02 -17.05
N GLU A 30 -8.84 11.96 -16.90
CA GLU A 30 -9.24 12.44 -15.58
C GLU A 30 -9.94 11.30 -14.82
N VAL A 31 -9.55 11.10 -13.56
CA VAL A 31 -10.05 10.00 -12.73
C VAL A 31 -10.42 10.51 -11.35
N GLU A 32 -11.39 9.85 -10.74
CA GLU A 32 -11.68 10.04 -9.32
C GLU A 32 -10.54 9.45 -8.48
N ILE A 33 -9.96 10.28 -7.61
CA ILE A 33 -8.85 9.89 -6.76
C ILE A 33 -9.39 9.19 -5.51
N LEU A 34 -8.79 8.04 -5.16
CA LEU A 34 -9.11 7.34 -3.92
C LEU A 34 -8.85 8.25 -2.70
N PRO A 35 -9.72 8.25 -1.68
CA PRO A 35 -9.55 9.06 -0.48
C PRO A 35 -8.49 8.52 0.49
N VAL A 36 -7.69 7.53 0.06
CA VAL A 36 -6.61 6.92 0.83
C VAL A 36 -5.38 6.69 -0.05
N GLU A 37 -4.20 6.72 0.56
CA GLU A 37 -2.96 6.25 -0.07
C GLU A 37 -2.76 4.76 0.24
N VAL A 38 -2.39 3.97 -0.77
CA VAL A 38 -2.21 2.52 -0.64
C VAL A 38 -0.72 2.17 -0.65
N VAL A 39 -0.14 2.00 0.53
CA VAL A 39 1.29 1.71 0.68
C VAL A 39 1.51 0.25 1.02
N VAL A 40 2.22 -0.48 0.15
CA VAL A 40 2.65 -1.86 0.40
C VAL A 40 4.09 -1.88 0.92
N ARG A 41 4.34 -2.65 1.99
CA ARG A 41 5.65 -2.73 2.65
C ARG A 41 6.13 -4.17 2.76
N ALA A 42 7.41 -4.37 2.39
CA ALA A 42 8.15 -5.61 2.65
C ALA A 42 9.17 -5.47 3.80
N TYR A 43 9.42 -4.25 4.24
CA TYR A 43 10.39 -3.91 5.27
C TYR A 43 9.78 -2.87 6.21
N ILE A 44 10.12 -2.97 7.49
CA ILE A 44 9.78 -1.95 8.48
C ILE A 44 10.84 -0.85 8.47
N THR A 45 10.47 0.33 7.99
CA THR A 45 11.40 1.47 7.85
C THR A 45 10.63 2.79 7.83
N GLY A 46 11.37 3.89 7.61
CA GLY A 46 10.90 5.26 7.51
C GLY A 46 11.30 6.12 8.70
N SER A 47 10.93 7.39 8.61
CA SER A 47 11.25 8.44 9.60
C SER A 47 10.11 9.43 9.82
N THR A 48 9.00 9.29 9.10
CA THR A 48 7.80 10.13 9.24
C THR A 48 6.83 9.48 10.21
N GLU A 49 5.92 10.27 10.78
CA GLU A 49 4.88 9.81 11.71
C GLU A 49 3.97 8.75 11.08
N THR A 50 3.74 8.80 9.76
CA THR A 50 2.99 7.79 9.02
C THR A 50 3.82 6.55 8.64
N SER A 51 5.12 6.51 8.93
CA SER A 51 5.94 5.34 8.58
C SER A 51 5.70 4.17 9.53
N LEU A 52 5.78 2.93 9.02
CA LEU A 52 5.57 1.75 9.86
C LEU A 52 6.58 1.64 11.01
N TRP A 53 7.81 2.09 10.80
CA TRP A 53 8.83 2.09 11.85
C TRP A 53 8.48 3.02 13.02
N MET A 54 8.10 4.28 12.73
CA MET A 54 7.74 5.24 13.79
C MET A 54 6.52 4.76 14.57
N ASN A 55 5.51 4.24 13.86
CA ASN A 55 4.31 3.68 14.48
C ASN A 55 4.55 2.47 15.39
N TYR A 56 5.52 1.63 15.03
CA TYR A 56 5.91 0.49 15.84
C TYR A 56 6.62 0.92 17.13
N ILE A 57 7.59 1.83 17.05
CA ILE A 57 8.35 2.26 18.24
C ILE A 57 7.52 3.13 19.19
N GLU A 58 6.60 3.93 18.66
CA GLU A 58 5.69 4.77 19.46
C GLU A 58 4.47 4.00 19.97
N LYS A 59 4.33 2.72 19.59
CA LYS A 59 3.23 1.83 19.98
C LYS A 59 1.84 2.41 19.68
N GLN A 60 1.73 3.25 18.66
CA GLN A 60 0.46 3.90 18.30
C GLN A 60 -0.55 2.92 17.68
N GLY A 61 -0.12 1.71 17.32
CA GLY A 61 -0.96 0.67 16.72
C GLY A 61 -1.73 1.05 15.45
N PRO A 62 -1.42 2.09 14.67
CA PRO A 62 -2.45 2.76 13.89
C PRO A 62 -2.58 2.22 12.45
N TYR A 63 -1.95 1.07 12.20
CA TYR A 63 -2.26 0.23 11.04
C TYR A 63 -3.05 -1.03 11.42
N GLY A 64 -3.38 -1.22 12.71
CA GLY A 64 -4.04 -2.44 13.20
C GLY A 64 -3.19 -3.70 13.03
N LEU A 65 -1.87 -3.55 12.90
CA LEU A 65 -0.92 -4.64 12.73
C LEU A 65 -0.35 -5.06 14.07
N ILE A 66 -0.31 -6.36 14.34
CA ILE A 66 0.46 -6.91 15.44
C ILE A 66 1.80 -7.35 14.87
N LEU A 67 2.86 -6.68 15.31
CA LEU A 67 4.23 -6.99 14.91
C LEU A 67 5.00 -7.61 16.09
N PRO A 68 5.90 -8.57 15.83
CA PRO A 68 6.79 -9.13 16.85
C PRO A 68 7.55 -8.06 17.62
N ALA A 69 7.72 -8.29 18.93
CA ALA A 69 8.59 -7.45 19.75
C ALA A 69 10.06 -7.60 19.32
N GLY A 70 10.87 -6.56 19.56
CA GLY A 70 12.31 -6.58 19.28
C GLY A 70 12.68 -6.41 17.81
N ILE A 71 11.75 -6.11 16.91
CA ILE A 71 12.06 -5.76 15.53
C ILE A 71 12.99 -4.54 15.48
N GLN A 72 14.02 -4.63 14.65
CA GLN A 72 14.97 -3.56 14.37
C GLN A 72 14.56 -2.73 13.14
N LYS A 73 15.07 -1.50 13.07
CA LYS A 73 14.84 -0.64 11.90
C LYS A 73 15.43 -1.28 10.65
N ASN A 74 14.69 -1.22 9.54
CA ASN A 74 15.03 -1.81 8.23
C ASN A 74 14.97 -3.34 8.18
N SER A 75 14.40 -4.00 9.17
CA SER A 75 14.15 -5.44 9.10
C SER A 75 13.14 -5.80 8.01
N LYS A 76 13.36 -6.96 7.37
CA LYS A 76 12.39 -7.57 6.47
C LYS A 76 11.19 -8.06 7.27
N LEU A 77 9.99 -7.89 6.73
CA LEU A 77 8.76 -8.44 7.29
C LEU A 77 8.54 -9.87 6.77
N ASP A 78 7.87 -10.71 7.57
CA ASP A 78 7.54 -12.08 7.19
C ASP A 78 6.51 -12.15 6.06
N ASN A 79 5.59 -11.18 6.05
CA ASN A 79 4.61 -10.99 4.99
C ASN A 79 4.56 -9.53 4.52
N LEU A 80 4.10 -9.33 3.29
CA LEU A 80 3.75 -8.00 2.79
C LEU A 80 2.58 -7.46 3.60
N VAL A 81 2.68 -6.19 4.00
CA VAL A 81 1.61 -5.48 4.71
C VAL A 81 1.17 -4.27 3.90
N ILE A 82 -0.12 -3.97 3.95
CA ILE A 82 -0.70 -2.73 3.43
C ILE A 82 -0.92 -1.80 4.62
N THR A 83 -0.42 -0.59 4.51
CA THR A 83 -0.51 0.45 5.53
C THR A 83 -1.14 1.70 4.92
N PRO A 84 -2.48 1.74 4.81
CA PRO A 84 -3.15 2.86 4.17
C PRO A 84 -3.12 4.11 5.03
N THR A 85 -3.05 5.28 4.41
CA THR A 85 -3.26 6.56 5.10
C THR A 85 -4.44 7.29 4.47
N THR A 86 -5.09 8.20 5.20
CA THR A 86 -6.00 9.16 4.55
C THR A 86 -5.25 9.96 3.49
N LYS A 87 -5.99 10.45 2.50
CA LYS A 87 -5.49 11.46 1.56
C LYS A 87 -6.13 12.80 1.93
N SER A 88 -5.43 13.61 2.70
CA SER A 88 -5.94 14.85 3.30
C SER A 88 -5.19 16.08 2.79
N TYR A 89 -5.86 17.23 2.78
CA TYR A 89 -5.22 18.52 2.45
C TYR A 89 -4.41 19.10 3.61
N VAL A 90 -4.62 18.61 4.84
CA VAL A 90 -3.97 19.15 6.05
C VAL A 90 -2.91 18.20 6.56
N HIS A 91 -3.27 16.95 6.83
CA HIS A 91 -2.36 15.92 7.33
C HIS A 91 -2.92 14.52 7.08
N ASP A 92 -2.07 13.62 6.57
CA ASP A 92 -2.43 12.23 6.32
C ASP A 92 -2.36 11.41 7.62
N GLU A 93 -3.39 10.63 7.89
CA GLU A 93 -3.51 9.82 9.10
C GLU A 93 -3.35 8.34 8.77
N PRO A 94 -2.58 7.57 9.55
CA PRO A 94 -2.56 6.12 9.44
C PRO A 94 -3.94 5.49 9.67
N LEU A 95 -4.28 4.51 8.84
CA LEU A 95 -5.51 3.72 8.91
C LEU A 95 -5.17 2.24 8.92
N SER A 96 -5.90 1.44 9.69
CA SER A 96 -5.93 0.00 9.43
C SER A 96 -6.70 -0.29 8.14
N VAL A 97 -6.45 -1.45 7.53
CA VAL A 97 -7.22 -1.91 6.36
C VAL A 97 -8.72 -2.04 6.65
N TYR A 98 -9.09 -2.29 7.92
CA TYR A 98 -10.49 -2.34 8.37
C TYR A 98 -11.08 -0.94 8.50
N GLN A 99 -10.31 0.02 9.04
CA GLN A 99 -10.76 1.40 9.22
C GLN A 99 -11.10 2.08 7.89
N VAL A 100 -10.47 1.69 6.77
CA VAL A 100 -10.85 2.18 5.45
C VAL A 100 -12.33 1.88 5.14
N VAL A 101 -12.78 0.67 5.47
CA VAL A 101 -14.16 0.22 5.23
C VAL A 101 -15.10 0.73 6.32
N GLU A 102 -14.72 0.62 7.59
CA GLU A 102 -15.54 1.04 8.74
C GLU A 102 -15.88 2.53 8.70
N ARG A 103 -14.96 3.37 8.22
CA ARG A 103 -15.18 4.81 8.05
C ARG A 103 -15.92 5.17 6.76
N GLY A 104 -16.29 4.17 5.94
CA GLY A 104 -16.98 4.38 4.67
C GLY A 104 -16.14 5.12 3.62
N LEU A 105 -14.81 5.06 3.70
CA LEU A 105 -13.94 5.76 2.75
C LEU A 105 -13.95 5.06 1.39
N ILE A 106 -13.99 3.73 1.38
CA ILE A 106 -14.07 2.90 0.18
C ILE A 106 -15.00 1.72 0.49
N ASP A 107 -15.84 1.38 -0.49
CA ASP A 107 -16.67 0.17 -0.46
C ASP A 107 -15.81 -1.09 -0.21
N PRO A 108 -16.27 -2.05 0.63
CA PRO A 108 -15.49 -3.24 0.98
C PRO A 108 -15.07 -4.10 -0.23
N GLU A 109 -15.91 -4.25 -1.25
CA GLU A 109 -15.60 -5.06 -2.43
C GLU A 109 -14.52 -4.37 -3.26
N LEU A 110 -14.69 -3.07 -3.51
CA LEU A 110 -13.68 -2.26 -4.21
C LEU A 110 -12.36 -2.22 -3.44
N TRP A 111 -12.41 -2.09 -2.11
CA TRP A 111 -11.22 -2.09 -1.28
C TRP A 111 -10.47 -3.42 -1.32
N GLY A 112 -11.19 -4.55 -1.32
CA GLY A 112 -10.58 -5.87 -1.55
C GLY A 112 -9.86 -5.96 -2.90
N HIS A 113 -10.48 -5.42 -3.95
CA HIS A 113 -9.89 -5.38 -5.29
C HIS A 113 -8.61 -4.51 -5.33
N ILE A 114 -8.65 -3.32 -4.73
CA ILE A 114 -7.51 -2.40 -4.64
C ILE A 114 -6.33 -3.05 -3.91
N GLN A 115 -6.58 -3.69 -2.76
CA GLN A 115 -5.54 -4.39 -2.00
C GLN A 115 -4.87 -5.49 -2.83
N ALA A 116 -5.68 -6.30 -3.53
CA ALA A 116 -5.16 -7.36 -4.39
C ALA A 116 -4.29 -6.81 -5.55
N ILE A 117 -4.71 -5.71 -6.19
CA ILE A 117 -3.92 -5.03 -7.22
C ILE A 117 -2.61 -4.49 -6.64
N ALA A 118 -2.67 -3.76 -5.52
CA ALA A 118 -1.49 -3.16 -4.91
C ALA A 118 -0.41 -4.20 -4.56
N LEU A 119 -0.82 -5.34 -4.01
CA LEU A 119 0.08 -6.46 -3.72
C LEU A 119 0.70 -7.05 -4.99
N LYS A 120 -0.09 -7.26 -6.06
CA LYS A 120 0.41 -7.74 -7.35
C LYS A 120 1.42 -6.77 -7.97
N LEU A 121 1.14 -5.47 -7.94
CA LEU A 121 2.04 -4.43 -8.43
C LEU A 121 3.36 -4.41 -7.66
N PHE A 122 3.31 -4.51 -6.33
CA PHE A 122 4.51 -4.57 -5.50
C PHE A 122 5.38 -5.79 -5.84
N VAL A 123 4.74 -6.97 -5.96
CA VAL A 123 5.42 -8.20 -6.36
C VAL A 123 6.06 -8.08 -7.74
N ARG A 124 5.34 -7.51 -8.73
CA ARG A 124 5.90 -7.24 -10.07
C ARG A 124 7.14 -6.37 -9.99
N GLY A 125 7.10 -5.29 -9.20
CA GLY A 125 8.26 -4.43 -8.98
C GLY A 125 9.45 -5.17 -8.39
N ALA A 126 9.22 -6.00 -7.37
CA ALA A 126 10.27 -6.81 -6.75
C ALA A 126 10.90 -7.83 -7.72
N GLN A 127 10.09 -8.45 -8.58
CA GLN A 127 10.56 -9.39 -9.60
C GLN A 127 11.52 -8.74 -10.60
N TYR A 128 11.22 -7.54 -11.09
CA TYR A 128 12.11 -6.80 -12.00
C TYR A 128 13.46 -6.44 -11.38
N LEU A 129 13.54 -6.32 -10.05
CA LEU A 129 14.78 -6.04 -9.33
C LEU A 129 15.55 -7.32 -8.93
N GLY A 130 15.07 -8.50 -9.33
CA GLY A 130 15.63 -9.79 -8.91
C GLY A 130 15.56 -10.02 -7.40
N ARG A 131 14.64 -9.33 -6.69
CA ARG A 131 14.54 -9.39 -5.23
C ARG A 131 13.49 -10.39 -4.79
N GLN A 132 13.84 -11.21 -3.81
CA GLN A 132 12.86 -12.03 -3.10
C GLN A 132 11.98 -11.13 -2.23
N HIS A 133 10.67 -11.18 -2.45
CA HIS A 133 9.68 -10.51 -1.60
C HIS A 133 9.18 -11.46 -0.50
N PRO A 134 8.70 -10.93 0.64
CA PRO A 134 7.92 -11.69 1.61
C PRO A 134 6.68 -12.34 0.96
N ARG A 135 6.05 -13.28 1.69
CA ARG A 135 4.78 -13.87 1.25
C ARG A 135 3.69 -12.79 1.25
N ILE A 136 2.70 -12.95 0.38
CA ILE A 136 1.47 -12.15 0.50
C ILE A 136 0.74 -12.67 1.74
N GLY A 137 0.52 -11.82 2.74
CA GLY A 137 -0.29 -12.18 3.90
C GLY A 137 -1.77 -12.28 3.52
N GLN A 138 -2.53 -13.17 4.17
CA GLN A 138 -3.99 -13.14 4.08
C GLN A 138 -4.51 -12.03 4.99
N GLN A 139 -4.97 -10.92 4.39
CA GLN A 139 -5.73 -9.89 5.08
C GLN A 139 -7.20 -10.32 5.09
N ASP A 140 -7.63 -10.88 6.22
CA ASP A 140 -8.96 -11.43 6.38
C ASP A 140 -9.97 -10.27 6.57
N SER A 141 -10.43 -9.69 5.46
CA SER A 141 -11.27 -8.48 5.41
C SER A 141 -12.62 -8.58 6.12
N HIS A 142 -12.98 -9.76 6.63
CA HIS A 142 -14.31 -10.05 7.17
C HIS A 142 -14.33 -10.28 8.70
N SER A 143 -13.20 -10.40 9.38
CA SER A 143 -13.19 -10.83 10.79
C SER A 143 -13.08 -9.71 11.82
N GLY A 144 -12.78 -8.47 11.42
CA GLY A 144 -12.52 -7.36 12.34
C GLY A 144 -11.36 -7.62 13.33
N ARG A 145 -10.61 -8.72 13.14
CA ARG A 145 -9.49 -9.10 13.99
C ARG A 145 -8.20 -8.52 13.41
N PRO A 146 -7.31 -7.96 14.23
CA PRO A 146 -6.01 -7.50 13.76
C PRO A 146 -5.29 -8.65 13.06
N ALA A 147 -4.81 -8.40 11.85
CA ALA A 147 -4.04 -9.39 11.12
C ALA A 147 -2.70 -9.58 11.83
N VAL A 148 -2.38 -10.83 12.16
CA VAL A 148 -1.14 -11.22 12.83
C VAL A 148 -0.08 -11.44 11.77
N TYR A 149 1.05 -10.75 11.89
CA TYR A 149 2.12 -10.73 10.91
C TYR A 149 3.46 -11.14 11.48
#